data_AF-A0A2V7IWZ7-F1
#
_entry.id   AF-A0A2V7IWZ7-F1
#
_cell.length_a   1.000
_cell.length_b   1.000
_cell.length_c   1.000
_cell.angle_alpha   90.00
_cell.angle_beta   90.00
_cell.angle_gamma   90.00
#
_symmetry.space_group_name_H-M   'P 1'
#
loop_
_entity.id
_entity.type
_entity.pdbx_description
1 polymer ?
#
loop_
_entity_poly.entity_id
_entity_poly.type
_entity_poly.pdbx_seq_one_letter_code
_entity_poly.pdbx_strand_id
1 'polypeptide(L)'
;MVLALMVSLLAYAPPDPASALRSDDPPIKVSLNQDNYFERGDRARVKVRTAEDGYVVVLRSDAQGRVRVLFPLDPSDDDFVRGGKTLEVRGRGDREAFYIDDGEGSGVVLAARSAAPFKFEEFVRGDHWDYRVLGARDGDDKEQALLDIVQRMAPDGHFDYDAVHYTVAAPGSYYSGYNHYYSPFGWRLGFRYGYGWPYYGYGFGYSSCFDPFFYDPFFCGATFYDPFFYPRYG
;
A
#
# COMPACT_ATOMS: atom_id res chain seq x y z
N MET A 1 -9.14 42.03 -74.73
CA MET A 1 -8.60 42.16 -73.36
C MET A 1 -8.86 40.84 -72.65
N VAL A 2 -7.82 40.06 -72.37
CA VAL A 2 -7.94 38.75 -71.68
C VAL A 2 -7.46 38.97 -70.25
N LEU A 3 -8.37 38.76 -69.28
CA LEU A 3 -8.11 38.90 -67.85
C LEU A 3 -7.77 37.51 -67.30
N ALA A 4 -6.55 37.33 -66.80
CA ALA A 4 -6.10 36.09 -66.19
C ALA A 4 -6.60 35.98 -64.74
N LEU A 5 -7.31 34.89 -64.43
CA LEU A 5 -7.63 34.49 -63.05
C LEU A 5 -6.41 33.81 -62.42
N MET A 6 -5.93 34.34 -61.29
CA MET A 6 -5.03 33.61 -60.39
C MET A 6 -5.84 32.81 -59.38
N VAL A 7 -5.66 31.48 -59.40
CA VAL A 7 -6.17 30.55 -58.39
C VAL A 7 -5.12 30.48 -57.28
N SER A 8 -5.51 30.82 -56.05
CA SER A 8 -4.68 30.59 -54.85
C SER A 8 -4.88 29.16 -54.38
N LEU A 9 -3.83 28.33 -54.41
CA LEU A 9 -3.83 27.02 -53.78
C LEU A 9 -3.69 27.20 -52.25
N LEU A 10 -4.74 26.87 -51.51
CA LEU A 10 -4.64 26.55 -50.09
C LEU A 10 -3.90 25.21 -49.96
N ALA A 11 -2.69 25.24 -49.42
CA ALA A 11 -1.98 24.04 -49.02
C ALA A 11 -2.72 23.42 -47.81
N TYR A 12 -3.42 22.31 -48.04
CA TYR A 12 -3.89 21.44 -46.97
C TYR A 12 -2.67 20.70 -46.40
N ALA A 13 -2.15 21.18 -45.27
CA ALA A 13 -1.16 20.43 -44.51
C ALA A 13 -1.86 19.17 -43.93
N PRO A 14 -1.37 17.95 -44.20
CA PRO A 14 -1.90 16.77 -43.53
C PRO A 14 -1.68 16.91 -42.02
N PRO A 15 -2.63 16.46 -41.17
CA PRO A 15 -2.38 16.40 -39.74
C PRO A 15 -1.15 15.51 -39.51
N ASP A 16 -0.17 16.03 -38.77
CA ASP A 16 1.04 15.27 -38.43
C ASP A 16 0.65 13.93 -37.79
N PRO A 17 1.03 12.78 -38.38
CA PRO A 17 0.74 11.48 -37.78
C PRO A 17 1.47 11.27 -36.44
N ALA A 18 2.43 12.13 -36.11
CA ALA A 18 3.18 12.13 -34.86
C ALA A 18 2.34 12.55 -33.63
N SER A 19 1.17 13.16 -33.81
CA SER A 19 0.30 13.55 -32.68
C SER A 19 -0.68 12.45 -32.23
N ALA A 20 -0.70 11.29 -32.92
CA ALA A 20 -1.71 10.25 -32.71
C ALA A 20 -1.17 8.94 -32.11
N LEU A 21 0.08 8.91 -31.67
CA LEU A 21 0.57 7.87 -30.75
C LEU A 21 0.54 8.43 -29.34
N ARG A 22 -0.66 8.70 -28.81
CA ARG A 22 -0.82 8.59 -27.36
C ARG A 22 -0.54 7.12 -27.07
N SER A 23 0.62 6.86 -26.47
CA SER A 23 0.88 5.56 -25.85
C SER A 23 -0.34 5.21 -25.00
N ASP A 24 -0.94 4.04 -25.18
CA ASP A 24 -2.02 3.52 -24.30
C ASP A 24 -1.52 3.30 -22.85
N ASP A 25 -0.23 3.52 -22.58
CA ASP A 25 0.35 3.48 -21.24
C ASP A 25 -0.16 4.70 -20.44
N PRO A 26 -0.81 4.49 -19.27
CA PRO A 26 -1.26 5.60 -18.44
C PRO A 26 -0.09 6.50 -18.03
N PRO A 27 -0.32 7.82 -17.79
CA PRO A 27 0.74 8.76 -17.45
C PRO A 27 1.58 8.33 -16.24
N ILE A 28 0.94 7.68 -15.28
CA ILE A 28 1.54 7.02 -14.14
C ILE A 28 0.79 5.73 -13.83
N LYS A 29 1.51 4.71 -13.36
CA LYS A 29 0.95 3.46 -12.86
C LYS A 29 1.66 3.02 -11.60
N VAL A 30 0.92 2.62 -10.57
CA VAL A 30 1.44 2.04 -9.34
C VAL A 30 1.02 0.57 -9.22
N SER A 31 1.91 -0.28 -8.70
CA SER A 31 1.61 -1.70 -8.46
C SER A 31 2.32 -2.24 -7.23
N LEU A 32 1.72 -3.28 -6.65
CA LEU A 32 2.27 -4.03 -5.52
C LEU A 32 2.79 -5.41 -5.97
N ASN A 33 3.55 -6.09 -5.12
CA ASN A 33 4.20 -7.37 -5.43
C ASN A 33 3.31 -8.61 -5.40
N GLN A 34 2.06 -8.50 -4.95
CA GLN A 34 1.10 -9.59 -4.82
C GLN A 34 -0.30 -9.09 -5.16
N ASP A 35 -1.32 -9.94 -5.03
CA ASP A 35 -2.72 -9.67 -5.42
C ASP A 35 -3.44 -8.67 -4.49
N ASN A 36 -2.71 -7.66 -4.00
CA ASN A 36 -3.15 -6.63 -3.07
C ASN A 36 -3.75 -7.16 -1.77
N TYR A 37 -3.47 -8.41 -1.42
CA TYR A 37 -3.88 -9.05 -0.18
C TYR A 37 -2.64 -9.35 0.65
N PHE A 38 -2.60 -8.91 1.90
CA PHE A 38 -1.45 -9.02 2.77
C PHE A 38 -1.83 -9.58 4.14
N GLU A 39 -0.88 -10.23 4.80
CA GLU A 39 -0.95 -10.56 6.22
C GLU A 39 -0.07 -9.62 7.04
N ARG A 40 -0.38 -9.51 8.35
CA ARG A 40 0.49 -8.76 9.27
C ARG A 40 1.89 -9.38 9.27
N GLY A 41 2.91 -8.55 9.09
CA GLY A 41 4.31 -8.94 8.99
C GLY A 41 4.81 -9.07 7.55
N ASP A 42 3.92 -9.06 6.56
CA ASP A 42 4.33 -9.06 5.15
C ASP A 42 5.10 -7.79 4.78
N ARG A 43 5.86 -7.91 3.69
CA ARG A 43 6.61 -6.80 3.10
C ARG A 43 6.05 -6.46 1.73
N ALA A 44 5.65 -5.21 1.56
CA ALA A 44 5.11 -4.71 0.31
C ALA A 44 6.22 -4.03 -0.50
N ARG A 45 6.41 -4.48 -1.74
CA ARG A 45 7.20 -3.74 -2.74
C ARG A 45 6.25 -2.92 -3.60
N VAL A 46 6.55 -1.64 -3.73
CA VAL A 46 5.80 -0.71 -4.57
C VAL A 46 6.63 -0.43 -5.81
N LYS A 47 6.01 -0.54 -6.98
CA LYS A 47 6.59 -0.14 -8.26
C LYS A 47 5.76 0.97 -8.86
N VAL A 48 6.45 2.00 -9.35
CA VAL A 48 5.84 3.12 -10.06
C VAL A 48 6.43 3.18 -11.46
N ARG A 49 5.58 3.29 -12.48
CA ARG A 49 5.98 3.49 -13.86
C ARG A 49 5.36 4.79 -14.35
N THR A 50 6.17 5.68 -14.91
CA THR A 50 5.68 6.91 -15.56
C THR A 50 5.84 6.78 -17.07
N ALA A 51 4.86 7.25 -17.83
CA ALA A 51 4.97 7.31 -19.29
C ALA A 51 5.98 8.39 -19.73
N GLU A 52 6.00 9.50 -18.99
CA GLU A 52 6.83 10.68 -19.27
C GLU A 52 7.71 11.04 -18.06
N ASP A 53 8.74 11.85 -18.32
CA ASP A 53 9.57 12.46 -17.28
C ASP A 53 8.73 13.33 -16.34
N GLY A 54 9.01 13.33 -15.05
CA GLY A 54 8.32 14.20 -14.10
C GLY A 54 8.71 13.96 -12.65
N TYR A 55 8.18 14.79 -11.78
CA TYR A 55 8.35 14.71 -10.33
C TYR A 55 7.28 13.77 -9.77
N VAL A 56 7.66 12.87 -8.88
CA VAL A 56 6.79 11.82 -8.36
C VAL A 56 6.71 11.87 -6.84
N VAL A 57 5.50 11.79 -6.30
CA VAL A 57 5.27 11.53 -4.88
C VAL A 57 4.46 10.26 -4.72
N VAL A 58 4.82 9.43 -3.75
CA VAL A 58 4.10 8.19 -3.42
C VAL A 58 3.70 8.24 -1.96
N LEU A 59 2.40 8.17 -1.72
CA LEU A 59 1.82 8.19 -0.39
C LEU A 59 1.14 6.86 -0.09
N ARG A 60 1.10 6.50 1.19
CA ARG A 60 0.33 5.37 1.70
C ARG A 60 -0.59 5.87 2.80
N SER A 61 -1.86 5.48 2.74
CA SER A 61 -2.75 5.48 3.89
C SER A 61 -2.93 4.04 4.34
N ASP A 62 -2.65 3.76 5.60
CA ASP A 62 -2.70 2.41 6.13
C ASP A 62 -4.13 1.98 6.52
N ALA A 63 -4.32 0.74 6.99
CA ALA A 63 -5.66 0.25 7.30
C ALA A 63 -6.36 1.05 8.41
N GLN A 64 -5.61 1.77 9.24
CA GLN A 64 -6.11 2.66 10.29
C GLN A 64 -6.14 4.13 9.86
N GLY A 65 -5.81 4.43 8.60
CA GLY A 65 -5.83 5.79 8.05
C GLY A 65 -4.55 6.60 8.32
N ARG A 66 -3.50 6.00 8.88
CA ARG A 66 -2.24 6.73 9.11
C ARG A 66 -1.53 6.91 7.77
N VAL A 67 -1.20 8.17 7.46
CA VAL A 67 -0.52 8.54 6.22
C VAL A 67 1.00 8.44 6.39
N ARG A 68 1.68 7.83 5.41
CA ARG A 68 3.13 7.81 5.28
C ARG A 68 3.56 8.22 3.87
N VAL A 69 4.67 8.93 3.74
CA VAL A 69 5.32 9.16 2.44
C VAL A 69 6.25 8.00 2.18
N LEU A 70 6.08 7.33 1.04
CA LEU A 70 6.94 6.23 0.59
C LEU A 70 8.03 6.72 -0.36
N PHE A 71 7.75 7.77 -1.15
CA PHE A 71 8.71 8.41 -2.04
C PHE A 71 8.37 9.91 -2.21
N PRO A 72 9.36 10.81 -2.15
CA PRO A 72 10.73 10.55 -1.72
C PRO A 72 10.81 10.19 -0.21
N LEU A 73 11.86 9.47 0.20
CA LEU A 73 12.02 9.02 1.58
C LEU A 73 12.28 10.17 2.54
N ASP A 74 13.09 11.14 2.12
CA ASP A 74 13.27 12.43 2.75
C ASP A 74 12.71 13.53 1.84
N PRO A 75 12.12 14.60 2.40
CA PRO A 75 11.55 15.70 1.62
C PRO A 75 12.60 16.49 0.80
N SER A 76 13.89 16.30 1.09
CA SER A 76 14.99 16.92 0.35
C SER A 76 15.60 16.02 -0.73
N ASP A 77 15.18 14.76 -0.84
CA ASP A 77 15.70 13.86 -1.87
C ASP A 77 15.17 14.27 -3.26
N ASP A 78 15.89 13.87 -4.30
CA ASP A 78 15.46 14.05 -5.69
C ASP A 78 14.26 13.15 -6.00
N ASP A 79 13.13 13.78 -6.30
CA ASP A 79 11.87 13.14 -6.66
C ASP A 79 11.63 13.07 -8.18
N PHE A 80 12.61 13.48 -8.99
CA PHE A 80 12.52 13.43 -10.44
C PHE A 80 12.71 12.01 -10.99
N VAL A 81 11.74 11.54 -11.76
CA VAL A 81 11.72 10.22 -12.40
C VAL A 81 11.70 10.36 -13.92
N ARG A 82 12.58 9.61 -14.58
CA ARG A 82 12.59 9.51 -16.05
C ARG A 82 11.46 8.60 -16.55
N GLY A 83 10.70 9.08 -17.54
CA GLY A 83 9.64 8.36 -18.22
C GLY A 83 10.12 7.08 -18.89
N GLY A 84 9.20 6.15 -19.09
CA GLY A 84 9.44 4.84 -19.70
C GLY A 84 10.20 3.86 -18.80
N LYS A 85 10.55 4.25 -17.57
CA LYS A 85 11.22 3.39 -16.58
C LYS A 85 10.28 3.06 -15.42
N THR A 86 10.54 1.91 -14.81
CA THR A 86 9.87 1.52 -13.56
C THR A 86 10.80 1.86 -12.40
N LEU A 87 10.36 2.76 -11.53
CA LEU A 87 10.93 3.02 -10.22
C LEU A 87 10.46 1.94 -9.24
N GLU A 88 11.39 1.27 -8.57
CA GLU A 88 11.07 0.48 -7.39
C GLU A 88 11.24 1.36 -6.16
N VAL A 89 10.16 1.60 -5.44
CA VAL A 89 10.18 2.44 -4.24
C VAL A 89 10.88 1.67 -3.13
N ARG A 90 11.92 2.28 -2.57
CA ARG A 90 12.75 1.71 -1.51
C ARG A 90 12.39 2.32 -0.17
N GLY A 91 12.41 1.49 0.86
CA GLY A 91 12.39 1.93 2.25
C GLY A 91 13.79 2.33 2.74
N ARG A 92 13.87 2.80 3.98
CA ARG A 92 15.16 3.12 4.63
C ARG A 92 16.09 1.89 4.67
N GLY A 93 17.36 2.11 4.35
CA GLY A 93 18.36 1.05 4.30
C GLY A 93 18.16 0.05 3.16
N ASP A 94 17.62 0.51 2.02
CA ASP A 94 17.37 -0.28 0.80
C ASP A 94 16.40 -1.46 1.00
N ARG A 95 15.48 -1.32 1.95
CA ARG A 95 14.44 -2.30 2.24
C ARG A 95 13.26 -2.15 1.28
N GLU A 96 12.31 -3.09 1.37
CA GLU A 96 11.02 -2.95 0.73
C GLU A 96 10.30 -1.66 1.18
N ALA A 97 9.39 -1.15 0.33
CA ALA A 97 8.76 0.15 0.52
C ALA A 97 8.08 0.30 1.90
N PHE A 98 7.40 -0.74 2.37
CA PHE A 98 6.87 -0.80 3.74
C PHE A 98 6.60 -2.23 4.20
N TYR A 99 6.44 -2.39 5.51
CA TYR A 99 5.96 -3.63 6.15
C TYR A 99 4.53 -3.42 6.65
N ILE A 100 3.77 -4.51 6.72
CA ILE A 100 2.39 -4.49 7.21
C ILE A 100 2.40 -4.63 8.73
N ASP A 101 2.33 -3.51 9.43
CA ASP A 101 2.18 -3.41 10.89
C ASP A 101 0.73 -3.21 11.35
N ASP A 102 -0.19 -3.09 10.41
CA ASP A 102 -1.56 -2.69 10.65
C ASP A 102 -2.43 -3.78 11.29
N GLY A 103 -3.57 -3.35 11.83
CA GLY A 103 -4.75 -4.20 12.02
C GLY A 103 -5.38 -4.65 10.72
N GLU A 104 -6.30 -5.60 10.82
CA GLU A 104 -7.20 -5.97 9.71
C GLU A 104 -7.89 -4.72 9.14
N GLY A 105 -8.05 -4.69 7.81
CA GLY A 105 -8.72 -3.60 7.11
C GLY A 105 -8.14 -3.34 5.73
N SER A 106 -8.42 -2.17 5.17
CA SER A 106 -7.95 -1.78 3.82
C SER A 106 -7.15 -0.49 3.87
N GLY A 107 -6.02 -0.48 3.15
CA GLY A 107 -5.21 0.70 2.93
C GLY A 107 -5.07 1.02 1.44
N VAL A 108 -4.45 2.16 1.14
CA VAL A 108 -4.26 2.68 -0.21
C VAL A 108 -2.83 3.12 -0.39
N VAL A 109 -2.24 2.80 -1.55
CA VAL A 109 -1.00 3.41 -2.03
C VAL A 109 -1.35 4.25 -3.25
N LEU A 110 -1.04 5.54 -3.19
CA LEU A 110 -1.28 6.49 -4.26
C LEU A 110 0.06 7.01 -4.78
N ALA A 111 0.24 7.00 -6.09
CA ALA A 111 1.37 7.63 -6.74
C ALA A 111 0.86 8.77 -7.63
N ALA A 112 1.49 9.94 -7.51
CA ALA A 112 1.17 11.11 -8.32
C ALA A 112 2.41 11.59 -9.07
N ARG A 113 2.21 12.05 -10.31
CA ARG A 113 3.24 12.63 -11.17
C ARG A 113 2.84 14.03 -11.58
N SER A 114 3.77 14.97 -11.51
CA SER A 114 3.62 16.30 -12.11
C SER A 114 4.80 16.66 -13.01
N ALA A 115 4.54 17.50 -14.01
CA ALA A 115 5.60 18.08 -14.83
C ALA A 115 6.38 19.18 -14.07
N ALA A 116 5.73 19.84 -13.10
CA ALA A 116 6.35 20.80 -12.21
C ALA A 116 6.78 20.14 -10.89
N PRO A 117 7.84 20.63 -10.22
CA PRO A 117 8.24 20.12 -8.92
C PRO A 117 7.13 20.29 -7.88
N PHE A 118 6.92 19.25 -7.06
CA PHE A 118 6.05 19.36 -5.89
C PHE A 118 6.65 20.32 -4.84
N LYS A 119 5.76 20.88 -4.01
CA LYS A 119 6.08 21.80 -2.91
C LYS A 119 5.78 21.11 -1.59
N PHE A 120 6.81 20.98 -0.74
CA PHE A 120 6.74 20.22 0.50
C PHE A 120 6.81 21.10 1.75
N GLU A 121 6.96 22.42 1.62
CA GLU A 121 7.27 23.33 2.74
C GLU A 121 6.22 23.26 3.86
N GLU A 122 4.94 23.06 3.54
CA GLU A 122 3.85 22.89 4.51
C GLU A 122 3.89 21.52 5.24
N PHE A 123 4.51 20.52 4.61
CA PHE A 123 4.55 19.12 5.06
C PHE A 123 5.87 18.73 5.71
N VAL A 124 6.77 19.70 5.95
CA VAL A 124 8.11 19.46 6.46
C VAL A 124 8.31 20.14 7.80
N ARG A 125 8.92 19.39 8.73
CA ARG A 125 9.39 19.93 10.01
C ARG A 125 10.88 19.67 10.12
N GLY A 126 11.69 20.72 10.02
CA GLY A 126 13.15 20.54 9.96
C GLY A 126 13.55 19.86 8.67
N ASP A 127 14.06 18.63 8.77
CA ASP A 127 14.56 17.81 7.66
C ASP A 127 13.68 16.59 7.34
N HIS A 128 12.53 16.43 8.00
CA HIS A 128 11.65 15.27 7.86
C HIS A 128 10.21 15.64 7.57
N TRP A 129 9.47 14.67 7.06
CA TRP A 129 8.02 14.75 6.88
C TRP A 129 7.28 14.99 8.21
N ASP A 130 6.43 16.00 8.25
CA ASP A 130 5.57 16.30 9.41
C ASP A 130 4.26 15.50 9.33
N TYR A 131 4.29 14.30 9.92
CA TYR A 131 3.12 13.41 9.94
C TYR A 131 1.91 13.96 10.70
N ARG A 132 2.09 15.04 11.50
CA ARG A 132 0.96 15.71 12.17
C ARG A 132 0.11 16.48 11.18
N VAL A 133 0.71 17.01 10.12
CA VAL A 133 0.01 17.74 9.05
C VAL A 133 -0.53 16.76 8.00
N LEU A 134 0.20 15.67 7.72
CA LEU A 134 -0.24 14.61 6.80
C LEU A 134 -1.42 13.79 7.35
N GLY A 135 -1.46 13.55 8.66
CA GLY A 135 -2.51 12.74 9.30
C GLY A 135 -3.71 13.53 9.82
N ALA A 136 -3.78 14.85 9.62
CA ALA A 136 -4.81 15.71 10.22
C ALA A 136 -6.23 15.56 9.61
N ARG A 137 -6.45 14.60 8.71
CA ARG A 137 -7.72 14.46 7.99
C ARG A 137 -8.48 13.22 8.45
N ASP A 138 -9.61 13.47 9.09
CA ASP A 138 -10.67 12.49 9.34
C ASP A 138 -11.52 12.36 8.07
N GLY A 139 -11.51 11.17 7.47
CA GLY A 139 -12.36 10.87 6.32
C GLY A 139 -12.39 9.36 6.07
N ASP A 140 -13.58 8.82 5.80
CA ASP A 140 -13.75 7.40 5.50
C ASP A 140 -13.10 7.00 4.17
N ASP A 141 -12.93 7.97 3.25
CA ASP A 141 -12.27 7.78 1.95
C ASP A 141 -10.77 8.10 2.03
N LYS A 142 -9.97 7.03 2.16
CA LYS A 142 -8.52 7.11 2.23
C LYS A 142 -7.87 7.59 0.94
N GLU A 143 -8.45 7.28 -0.23
CA GLU A 143 -7.88 7.72 -1.51
C GLU A 143 -8.07 9.22 -1.68
N GLN A 144 -9.28 9.71 -1.41
CA GLN A 144 -9.55 11.15 -1.48
C GLN A 144 -8.68 11.94 -0.49
N ALA A 145 -8.46 11.42 0.72
CA ALA A 145 -7.57 12.05 1.69
C ALA A 145 -6.12 12.20 1.17
N LEU A 146 -5.61 11.19 0.44
CA LEU A 146 -4.29 11.27 -0.20
C LEU A 146 -4.28 12.26 -1.37
N LEU A 147 -5.32 12.27 -2.20
CA LEU A 147 -5.47 13.23 -3.30
C LEU A 147 -5.47 14.68 -2.78
N ASP A 148 -6.20 14.96 -1.71
CA ASP A 148 -6.23 16.28 -1.09
C ASP A 148 -4.88 16.71 -0.49
N ILE A 149 -3.99 15.75 -0.19
CA ILE A 149 -2.60 16.05 0.23
C ILE A 149 -1.80 16.42 -1.01
N VAL A 150 -1.81 15.58 -2.05
CA VAL A 150 -1.09 15.83 -3.31
C VAL A 150 -1.52 17.14 -3.97
N GLN A 151 -2.81 17.46 -3.94
CA GLN A 151 -3.36 18.70 -4.49
C GLN A 151 -2.74 19.95 -3.86
N ARG A 152 -2.39 19.91 -2.56
CA ARG A 152 -1.70 21.00 -1.88
C ARG A 152 -0.20 21.02 -2.15
N MET A 153 0.39 19.87 -2.47
CA MET A 153 1.79 19.76 -2.90
C MET A 153 1.98 20.28 -4.33
N ALA A 154 0.95 20.21 -5.19
CA ALA A 154 1.02 20.64 -6.58
C ALA A 154 0.75 22.16 -6.70
N PRO A 155 1.77 23.00 -6.94
CA PRO A 155 1.60 24.46 -6.95
C PRO A 155 0.63 24.95 -8.03
N ASP A 156 0.65 24.32 -9.19
CA ASP A 156 -0.24 24.63 -10.32
C ASP A 156 -1.53 23.80 -10.29
N GLY A 157 -1.67 22.92 -9.30
CA GLY A 157 -2.80 22.01 -9.13
C GLY A 157 -2.94 20.91 -10.19
N HIS A 158 -1.98 20.79 -11.10
CA HIS A 158 -1.97 19.78 -12.17
C HIS A 158 -1.05 18.61 -11.84
N PHE A 159 -1.61 17.41 -11.79
CA PHE A 159 -0.89 16.15 -11.65
C PHE A 159 -1.74 15.00 -12.21
N ASP A 160 -1.06 13.95 -12.68
CA ASP A 160 -1.66 12.66 -12.98
C ASP A 160 -1.50 11.75 -11.75
N TYR A 161 -2.42 10.81 -11.53
CA TYR A 161 -2.31 9.86 -10.42
C TYR A 161 -2.78 8.46 -10.79
N ASP A 162 -2.29 7.49 -10.01
CA ASP A 162 -2.82 6.13 -9.96
C ASP A 162 -2.82 5.66 -8.50
N ALA A 163 -3.76 4.78 -8.16
CA ALA A 163 -3.94 4.29 -6.80
C ALA A 163 -4.21 2.79 -6.77
N VAL A 164 -3.60 2.11 -5.79
CA VAL A 164 -3.82 0.68 -5.53
C VAL A 164 -4.31 0.51 -4.10
N HIS A 165 -5.50 -0.08 -3.98
CA HIS A 165 -6.09 -0.51 -2.72
C HIS A 165 -5.56 -1.89 -2.36
N TYR A 166 -5.24 -2.10 -1.09
CA TYR A 166 -4.85 -3.40 -0.56
C TYR A 166 -5.62 -3.73 0.72
N THR A 167 -5.74 -5.02 0.99
CA THR A 167 -6.43 -5.57 2.17
C THR A 167 -5.44 -6.28 3.08
N VAL A 168 -5.57 -6.06 4.38
CA VAL A 168 -4.84 -6.77 5.42
C VAL A 168 -5.79 -7.78 6.09
N ALA A 169 -5.42 -9.04 6.01
CA ALA A 169 -6.15 -10.18 6.55
C ALA A 169 -6.21 -10.20 8.08
N ALA A 170 -7.32 -10.71 8.63
CA ALA A 170 -7.30 -11.25 9.99
C ALA A 170 -6.41 -12.51 10.04
N PRO A 171 -5.67 -12.74 11.15
CA PRO A 171 -4.97 -14.00 11.35
C PRO A 171 -5.95 -15.18 11.25
N GLY A 172 -5.84 -15.98 10.18
CA GLY A 172 -6.67 -17.17 9.95
C GLY A 172 -7.70 -17.08 8.82
N SER A 173 -7.88 -15.92 8.15
CA SER A 173 -8.88 -15.79 7.06
C SER A 173 -8.47 -16.43 5.73
N TYR A 174 -7.19 -16.76 5.53
CA TYR A 174 -6.70 -17.30 4.25
C TYR A 174 -7.11 -18.76 3.99
N TYR A 175 -7.47 -19.53 5.03
CA TYR A 175 -7.84 -20.95 4.86
C TYR A 175 -9.23 -21.20 4.25
N SER A 176 -10.01 -20.15 3.94
CA SER A 176 -11.37 -20.31 3.39
C SER A 176 -11.48 -20.10 1.86
N GLY A 177 -10.39 -19.76 1.16
CA GLY A 177 -10.44 -19.34 -0.26
C GLY A 177 -10.15 -20.42 -1.31
N TYR A 178 -9.56 -21.55 -0.94
CA TYR A 178 -8.99 -22.52 -1.91
C TYR A 178 -9.83 -23.78 -2.14
N ASN A 179 -11.14 -23.73 -1.87
CA ASN A 179 -12.04 -24.87 -2.10
C ASN A 179 -13.27 -24.47 -2.92
N HIS A 180 -13.05 -23.74 -4.00
CA HIS A 180 -14.09 -23.31 -4.91
C HIS A 180 -13.88 -23.80 -6.34
N TYR A 181 -13.68 -25.09 -6.53
CA TYR A 181 -13.95 -25.73 -7.82
C TYR A 181 -14.38 -27.20 -7.60
N TYR A 182 -15.54 -27.54 -8.17
CA TYR A 182 -16.22 -28.84 -8.20
C TYR A 182 -17.04 -29.28 -6.99
N SER A 183 -18.30 -28.83 -6.95
CA SER A 183 -19.40 -29.78 -6.72
C SER A 183 -20.63 -29.38 -7.55
N PRO A 184 -20.93 -30.10 -8.64
CA PRO A 184 -22.18 -29.92 -9.36
C PRO A 184 -23.27 -30.75 -8.66
N PHE A 185 -24.31 -30.07 -8.19
CA PHE A 185 -25.55 -30.61 -7.61
C PHE A 185 -25.46 -31.24 -6.21
N GLY A 186 -26.12 -30.58 -5.24
CA GLY A 186 -26.67 -31.28 -4.09
C GLY A 186 -26.83 -30.45 -2.82
N TRP A 187 -27.93 -29.72 -2.71
CA TRP A 187 -28.50 -29.21 -1.46
C TRP A 187 -28.33 -30.18 -0.28
N ARG A 188 -27.76 -29.73 0.86
CA ARG A 188 -28.17 -30.19 2.19
C ARG A 188 -28.03 -29.09 3.26
N LEU A 189 -29.19 -28.55 3.64
CA LEU A 189 -29.49 -28.13 5.01
C LEU A 189 -29.08 -29.25 5.98
N GLY A 190 -28.38 -28.91 7.06
CA GLY A 190 -27.90 -29.91 8.02
C GLY A 190 -27.66 -29.31 9.40
N PHE A 191 -28.74 -29.10 10.14
CA PHE A 191 -28.75 -29.06 11.60
C PHE A 191 -27.94 -30.24 12.17
N ARG A 192 -27.07 -30.00 13.15
CA ARG A 192 -26.33 -31.07 13.85
C ARG A 192 -26.82 -31.20 15.29
N TYR A 193 -27.47 -32.32 15.59
CA TYR A 193 -27.84 -32.79 16.93
C TYR A 193 -27.16 -34.13 17.22
N GLY A 194 -26.53 -34.26 18.41
CA GLY A 194 -26.22 -35.50 19.14
C GLY A 194 -25.01 -36.34 18.67
N TYR A 195 -24.24 -37.08 19.48
CA TYR A 195 -24.23 -37.49 20.90
C TYR A 195 -22.83 -38.09 21.23
N GLY A 196 -22.33 -38.02 22.49
CA GLY A 196 -21.39 -39.03 23.04
C GLY A 196 -20.02 -38.60 23.66
N TRP A 197 -20.06 -38.09 24.91
CA TRP A 197 -19.14 -38.05 26.09
C TRP A 197 -17.81 -38.87 26.16
N PRO A 198 -16.96 -38.71 27.22
CA PRO A 198 -16.24 -37.53 27.74
C PRO A 198 -14.75 -37.85 28.15
N TYR A 199 -13.84 -36.89 28.34
CA TYR A 199 -12.82 -36.88 29.44
C TYR A 199 -11.92 -35.62 29.40
N TYR A 200 -11.86 -34.94 30.55
CA TYR A 200 -10.82 -34.00 31.04
C TYR A 200 -10.42 -32.78 30.21
N GLY A 201 -10.96 -31.62 30.59
CA GLY A 201 -10.35 -30.31 30.37
C GLY A 201 -10.43 -29.50 31.66
N TYR A 202 -9.35 -29.51 32.45
CA TYR A 202 -9.16 -28.61 33.59
C TYR A 202 -8.99 -27.18 33.06
N GLY A 203 -9.71 -26.24 33.66
CA GLY A 203 -9.66 -24.82 33.30
C GLY A 203 -8.53 -24.04 33.97
N PHE A 204 -8.22 -22.92 33.32
CA PHE A 204 -7.56 -21.69 33.76
C PHE A 204 -6.05 -21.69 34.03
N GLY A 205 -5.37 -20.75 33.33
CA GLY A 205 -4.02 -20.32 33.66
C GLY A 205 -3.47 -19.33 32.63
N TYR A 206 -3.89 -18.07 32.70
CA TYR A 206 -3.15 -16.95 32.11
C TYR A 206 -1.70 -16.98 32.63
N SER A 207 -0.71 -16.88 31.75
CA SER A 207 0.65 -16.47 32.12
C SER A 207 1.34 -15.77 30.96
N SER A 208 1.10 -14.46 30.89
CA SER A 208 2.06 -13.36 30.66
C SER A 208 3.38 -13.67 29.92
N CYS A 209 3.32 -13.95 28.62
CA CYS A 209 4.49 -13.92 27.73
C CYS A 209 4.41 -12.83 26.65
N PHE A 210 3.55 -11.82 26.82
CA PHE A 210 3.40 -10.72 25.87
C PHE A 210 3.50 -9.37 26.59
N ASP A 211 4.72 -8.84 26.66
CA ASP A 211 4.99 -7.41 26.75
C ASP A 211 6.02 -7.06 25.65
N PRO A 212 5.85 -5.97 24.88
CA PRO A 212 6.67 -5.68 23.71
C PRO A 212 8.04 -5.05 24.00
N PHE A 213 8.44 -4.82 25.25
CA PHE A 213 9.65 -4.03 25.55
C PHE A 213 10.86 -4.80 26.10
N PHE A 214 10.76 -6.10 26.36
CA PHE A 214 11.90 -6.90 26.83
C PHE A 214 11.91 -8.33 26.24
N TYR A 215 12.83 -8.60 25.32
CA TYR A 215 13.16 -9.97 24.91
C TYR A 215 14.54 -10.33 25.46
N ASP A 216 14.58 -11.16 26.50
CA ASP A 216 15.80 -11.81 27.00
C ASP A 216 15.83 -13.27 26.48
N PRO A 217 16.82 -13.65 25.65
CA PRO A 217 16.89 -14.97 25.03
C PRO A 217 17.30 -16.11 25.97
N PHE A 218 17.53 -15.88 27.27
CA PHE A 218 17.93 -16.93 28.20
C PHE A 218 16.78 -17.59 28.99
N PHE A 219 15.53 -17.14 28.84
CA PHE A 219 14.40 -17.67 29.63
C PHE A 219 13.39 -18.53 28.87
N CYS A 220 13.58 -18.74 27.57
CA CYS A 220 12.65 -19.49 26.72
C CYS A 220 13.33 -20.72 26.10
N GLY A 221 13.95 -21.56 26.95
CA GLY A 221 14.60 -22.81 26.55
C GLY A 221 13.95 -23.99 27.27
N ALA A 222 13.51 -24.98 26.50
CA ALA A 222 12.83 -26.17 26.98
C ALA A 222 13.68 -27.01 27.97
N THR A 223 12.96 -27.72 28.84
CA THR A 223 13.37 -28.95 29.55
C THR A 223 14.56 -28.86 30.52
N PHE A 224 14.30 -28.61 31.81
CA PHE A 224 15.06 -29.26 32.89
C PHE A 224 14.13 -29.63 34.05
N TYR A 225 13.98 -30.95 34.23
CA TYR A 225 13.55 -31.61 35.45
C TYR A 225 14.73 -31.55 36.42
N ASP A 226 14.55 -31.09 37.66
CA ASP A 226 15.46 -31.43 38.76
C ASP A 226 14.65 -31.66 40.06
N PRO A 227 14.98 -32.72 40.83
CA PRO A 227 14.04 -33.47 41.64
C PRO A 227 14.32 -33.30 43.13
N PHE A 228 14.10 -32.12 43.69
CA PHE A 228 14.13 -31.93 45.14
C PHE A 228 13.19 -30.82 45.55
N PHE A 229 12.01 -31.13 46.09
CA PHE A 229 11.38 -30.43 47.22
C PHE A 229 10.10 -31.19 47.65
N TYR A 230 10.17 -31.81 48.83
CA TYR A 230 9.02 -32.42 49.54
C TYR A 230 7.95 -31.37 49.88
N PRO A 231 6.65 -31.70 49.87
CA PRO A 231 5.65 -30.85 50.50
C PRO A 231 5.71 -31.04 52.02
N ARG A 232 5.98 -29.96 52.76
CA ARG A 232 5.86 -29.90 54.22
C ARG A 232 4.70 -28.97 54.57
N TYR A 233 3.75 -29.56 55.28
CA TYR A 233 2.76 -28.98 56.19
C TYR A 233 1.37 -28.55 55.68
N GLY A 234 0.36 -29.09 56.38
CA GLY A 234 -1.02 -28.65 56.41
C GLY A 234 -1.96 -29.80 56.68
#